data_AF-A0A955ZWB8-F1
#
_entry.id   AF-A0A955ZWB8-F1
#
_cell.length_a   1.000
_cell.length_b   1.000
_cell.length_c   1.000
_cell.angle_alpha   90.00
_cell.angle_beta   90.00
_cell.angle_gamma   90.00
#
_symmetry.space_group_name_H-M   'P 1'
#
loop_
_entity.id
_entity.type
_entity.pdbx_description
1 polymer ?
#
loop_
_entity_poly.entity_id
_entity_poly.type
_entity_poly.pdbx_seq_one_letter_code
_entity_poly.pdbx_strand_id
1 'polypeptide(L)'
;HKRETIAFSKRRQSALYRLAIWSVWRNYVKDRSENRRRGTPARAVGIAERSLSVREILVRRLFPGRTRGIRGWLAECYFGRIGTRAIGRCVAHQARYAV
;
A
#
# COMPACT_ATOMS: atom_id res chain seq x y z
N HIS A 1 -4.12 -12.68 22.33
CA HIS A 1 -3.71 -11.78 21.23
C HIS A 1 -2.95 -10.59 21.81
N LYS A 2 -1.62 -10.60 21.80
CA LYS A 2 -0.84 -9.44 22.26
C LYS A 2 0.50 -9.43 21.51
N ARG A 3 0.66 -8.41 20.66
CA ARG A 3 1.83 -8.08 19.80
C ARG A 3 1.88 -8.71 18.40
N GLU A 4 0.89 -8.42 17.57
CA GLU A 4 1.04 -8.54 16.10
C GLU A 4 1.42 -7.20 15.41
N THR A 5 1.49 -6.10 16.15
CA THR A 5 1.56 -4.75 15.56
C THR A 5 2.98 -4.24 15.24
N ILE A 6 4.05 -4.91 15.68
CA ILE A 6 5.43 -4.35 15.60
C ILE A 6 6.29 -5.00 14.49
N ALA A 7 5.76 -5.98 13.76
CA ALA A 7 6.52 -6.76 12.79
C ALA A 7 6.02 -6.64 11.34
N PHE A 8 5.23 -5.62 11.00
CA PHE A 8 4.59 -5.56 9.70
C PHE A 8 5.61 -5.59 8.55
N SER A 9 6.79 -4.96 8.66
CA SER A 9 7.81 -4.88 7.59
C SER A 9 8.75 -6.09 7.46
N LYS A 10 8.60 -7.18 8.22
CA LYS A 10 9.57 -8.29 8.21
C LYS A 10 9.67 -9.06 6.89
N ARG A 11 8.73 -8.89 5.96
CA ARG A 11 8.75 -9.49 4.61
C ARG A 11 8.82 -8.40 3.53
N ARG A 12 9.49 -8.70 2.41
CA ARG A 12 9.62 -7.78 1.26
C ARG A 12 8.27 -7.29 0.73
N GLN A 13 7.28 -8.19 0.65
CA GLN A 13 5.90 -7.83 0.25
C GLN A 13 5.25 -6.80 1.18
N SER A 14 5.59 -6.80 2.47
CA SER A 14 5.07 -5.80 3.40
C SER A 14 5.75 -4.44 3.26
N ALA A 15 7.04 -4.43 2.91
CA ALA A 15 7.72 -3.21 2.53
C ALA A 15 7.09 -2.60 1.26
N LEU A 16 6.69 -3.44 0.29
CA LEU A 16 5.95 -2.98 -0.89
C LEU A 16 4.60 -2.34 -0.54
N TYR A 17 3.84 -2.88 0.43
CA TYR A 17 2.62 -2.20 0.89
C TYR A 17 2.89 -0.83 1.47
N ARG A 18 3.92 -0.69 2.30
CA ARG A 18 4.31 0.61 2.85
C ARG A 18 4.71 1.57 1.74
N LEU A 19 5.47 1.10 0.76
CA LEU A 19 5.85 1.90 -0.39
C LEU A 19 4.63 2.35 -1.19
N ALA A 20 3.66 1.47 -1.45
CA ALA A 20 2.44 1.81 -2.17
C ALA A 20 1.64 2.91 -1.45
N ILE A 21 1.43 2.75 -0.13
CA ILE A 21 0.76 3.77 0.71
C ILE A 21 1.54 5.08 0.69
N TRP A 22 2.86 5.00 0.88
CA TRP A 22 3.74 6.17 0.90
C TRP A 22 3.75 6.89 -0.45
N SER A 23 3.75 6.18 -1.57
CA SER A 23 3.70 6.77 -2.91
C SER A 23 2.41 7.54 -3.14
N VAL A 24 1.26 7.02 -2.69
CA VAL A 24 -0.01 7.77 -2.77
C VAL A 24 0.07 9.01 -1.89
N TRP A 25 0.47 8.86 -0.63
CA TRP A 25 0.56 9.98 0.31
C TRP A 25 1.53 11.07 -0.17
N ARG A 26 2.75 10.69 -0.55
CA ARG A 26 3.82 11.61 -0.94
C ARG A 26 3.48 12.40 -2.20
N ASN A 27 2.79 11.78 -3.16
CA ASN A 27 2.52 12.38 -4.47
C ASN A 27 1.17 13.09 -4.56
N TYR A 28 0.14 12.63 -3.83
CA TYR A 28 -1.22 13.13 -3.98
C TYR A 28 -1.75 13.87 -2.76
N VAL A 29 -1.19 13.67 -1.57
CA VAL A 29 -1.67 14.29 -0.33
C VAL A 29 -0.69 15.37 0.16
N LYS A 30 0.59 15.00 0.25
CA LYS A 30 1.62 15.85 0.83
C LYS A 30 2.10 16.92 -0.13
N ASP A 31 2.28 18.13 0.38
CA ASP A 31 2.97 19.19 -0.35
C ASP A 31 4.42 18.79 -0.69
N ARG A 32 4.94 19.30 -1.80
CA ARG A 32 6.34 19.11 -2.16
C ARG A 32 7.30 19.96 -1.33
N SER A 33 6.81 21.03 -0.69
CA SER A 33 7.58 21.92 0.18
C SER A 33 6.87 22.14 1.52
N GLU A 34 7.57 21.85 2.62
CA GLU A 34 7.04 22.10 3.98
C GLU A 34 6.89 23.61 4.26
N ASN A 35 7.81 24.42 3.73
CA ASN A 35 7.86 25.86 4.04
C ASN A 35 6.96 26.71 3.15
N ARG A 36 6.79 26.33 1.87
CA ARG A 36 6.23 27.23 0.84
C ARG A 36 4.88 26.80 0.27
N ARG A 37 4.27 25.71 0.78
CA ARG A 37 2.95 25.18 0.35
C ARG A 37 2.72 25.27 -1.17
N ARG A 38 3.57 24.59 -1.96
CA ARG A 38 3.65 24.72 -3.43
C ARG A 38 2.75 23.74 -4.19
N GLY A 39 1.89 23.01 -3.49
CA GLY A 39 1.10 21.92 -4.04
C GLY A 39 1.85 20.59 -4.05
N THR A 40 1.10 19.52 -4.34
CA THR A 40 1.62 18.16 -4.37
C THR A 40 2.43 17.90 -5.65
N PRO A 41 3.30 16.88 -5.68
CA PRO A 41 3.95 16.46 -6.91
C PRO A 41 2.98 16.19 -8.06
N ALA A 42 1.86 15.50 -7.80
CA ALA A 42 0.84 15.23 -8.82
C ALA A 42 0.25 16.51 -9.41
N ARG A 43 0.10 17.57 -8.61
CA ARG A 43 -0.33 18.89 -9.10
C ARG A 43 0.73 19.57 -9.94
N ALA A 44 1.99 19.49 -9.56
CA ALA A 44 3.09 20.10 -10.30
C ALA A 44 3.23 19.53 -11.72
N VAL A 45 2.87 18.25 -11.92
CA VAL A 45 2.89 17.59 -13.23
C VAL A 45 1.52 17.51 -13.91
N GLY A 46 0.49 18.17 -13.37
CA GLY A 46 -0.84 18.24 -13.98
C GLY A 46 -1.68 16.96 -13.90
N ILE A 47 -1.28 15.96 -13.09
CA ILE A 47 -2.05 14.72 -12.88
C ILE A 47 -3.28 14.96 -11.98
N ALA A 48 -3.16 15.88 -11.02
CA ALA A 48 -4.25 16.22 -10.10
C ALA A 48 -4.35 17.74 -9.94
N GLU A 49 -5.57 18.28 -9.98
CA GLU A 49 -5.77 19.74 -9.86
C GLU A 49 -5.46 20.25 -8.46
N ARG A 50 -5.65 19.40 -7.44
CA ARG A 50 -5.45 19.72 -6.02
C ARG A 50 -4.94 18.50 -5.24
N SER A 51 -4.58 18.75 -3.98
CA SER A 51 -4.30 17.67 -3.03
C SER A 51 -5.56 16.83 -2.78
N LEU A 52 -5.36 15.52 -2.67
CA LEU A 52 -6.40 14.56 -2.30
C LEU A 52 -6.46 14.43 -0.78
N SER A 53 -7.67 14.40 -0.24
CA SER A 53 -7.92 13.99 1.14
C SER A 53 -7.93 12.46 1.26
N VAL A 54 -7.74 11.96 2.49
CA VAL A 54 -7.86 10.51 2.79
C VAL A 54 -9.25 10.00 2.41
N ARG A 55 -10.30 10.81 2.63
CA ARG A 55 -11.68 10.45 2.27
C ARG A 55 -11.82 10.20 0.77
N GLU A 56 -11.22 11.06 -0.06
CA GLU A 56 -11.28 10.92 -1.51
C GLU A 56 -10.48 9.73 -2.02
N ILE A 57 -9.34 9.43 -1.40
CA ILE A 57 -8.55 8.23 -1.71
C ILE A 57 -9.36 6.96 -1.41
N LEU A 58 -10.10 6.96 -0.30
CA LEU A 58 -10.84 5.79 0.18
C LEU A 58 -12.31 5.74 -0.27
N VAL A 59 -12.80 6.76 -0.98
CA VAL A 59 -14.22 6.87 -1.38
C VAL A 59 -14.66 5.70 -2.25
N ARG A 60 -13.73 5.17 -3.05
CA ARG A 60 -13.93 3.97 -3.87
C ARG A 60 -13.13 2.83 -3.27
N ARG A 61 -13.84 1.86 -2.69
CA ARG A 61 -13.24 0.58 -2.31
C ARG A 61 -13.03 -0.27 -3.56
N LEU A 62 -11.81 -0.23 -4.10
CA LEU A 62 -11.43 -1.11 -5.20
C LEU A 62 -11.22 -2.52 -4.67
N PHE A 63 -12.04 -3.46 -5.12
CA PHE A 63 -11.85 -4.87 -4.81
C PHE A 63 -10.77 -5.44 -5.74
N PRO A 64 -9.71 -6.08 -5.21
CA PRO A 64 -8.61 -6.59 -6.02
C PRO A 64 -9.07 -7.50 -7.17
N GLY A 65 -10.04 -8.37 -6.91
CA GLY A 65 -10.62 -9.27 -7.92
C GLY A 65 -11.40 -8.56 -9.04
N ARG A 66 -11.76 -7.28 -8.86
CA ARG A 66 -12.44 -6.46 -9.88
C ARG A 66 -11.49 -5.52 -10.62
N THR A 67 -10.24 -5.40 -10.16
CA THR A 67 -9.23 -4.53 -10.76
C THR A 67 -8.38 -5.31 -11.75
N ARG A 68 -8.39 -4.92 -13.04
CA ARG A 68 -7.63 -5.63 -14.09
C ARG A 68 -6.11 -5.64 -13.85
N GLY A 69 -5.58 -4.67 -13.09
CA GLY A 69 -4.14 -4.45 -12.90
C GLY A 69 -3.45 -5.32 -11.84
N ILE A 70 -4.16 -6.05 -10.98
CA ILE A 70 -3.53 -6.90 -9.95
C ILE A 70 -3.49 -8.34 -10.45
N ARG A 71 -2.40 -8.73 -11.12
CA ARG A 71 -2.19 -10.06 -11.70
C ARG A 71 -0.75 -10.55 -11.51
N GLY A 72 -0.53 -11.84 -11.72
CA GLY A 72 0.80 -12.47 -11.69
C GLY A 72 1.55 -12.17 -10.40
N TRP A 73 2.82 -11.79 -10.52
CA TRP A 73 3.68 -11.46 -9.38
C TRP A 73 3.10 -10.39 -8.45
N LEU A 74 2.43 -9.37 -8.98
CA LEU A 74 1.83 -8.31 -8.17
C LEU A 74 0.65 -8.83 -7.33
N ALA A 75 -0.13 -9.79 -7.86
CA ALA A 75 -1.16 -10.46 -7.09
C ALA A 75 -0.55 -11.30 -5.95
N GLU A 76 0.54 -12.01 -6.21
CA GLU A 76 1.26 -12.77 -5.18
C GLU A 76 1.81 -11.85 -4.08
N CYS A 77 2.34 -10.66 -4.44
CA CYS A 77 2.68 -9.63 -3.47
C CYS A 77 1.45 -9.19 -2.66
N TYR A 78 0.35 -8.83 -3.33
CA TYR A 78 -0.86 -8.26 -2.73
C TYR A 78 -1.63 -9.22 -1.82
N PHE A 79 -1.53 -10.52 -2.05
CA PHE A 79 -2.11 -11.53 -1.15
C PHE A 79 -1.08 -12.08 -0.16
N GLY A 80 0.14 -11.55 -0.18
CA GLY A 80 1.19 -11.94 0.75
C GLY A 80 1.68 -13.39 0.59
N ARG A 81 1.61 -13.92 -0.64
CA ARG A 81 1.90 -15.32 -0.97
C ARG A 81 3.36 -15.58 -1.34
N ILE A 82 4.17 -14.52 -1.44
CA ILE A 82 5.60 -14.68 -1.80
C ILE A 82 6.37 -15.23 -0.60
N GLY A 83 6.87 -16.45 -0.76
CA GLY A 83 7.80 -17.08 0.16
C GLY A 83 9.12 -16.30 0.25
N THR A 84 9.67 -16.18 1.46
CA THR A 84 11.02 -15.65 1.65
C THR A 84 12.01 -16.79 1.42
N ARG A 85 12.82 -16.70 0.35
CA ARG A 85 13.74 -17.77 -0.07
C ARG A 85 14.66 -18.31 1.04
N ALA A 86 15.08 -17.44 1.97
CA ALA A 86 15.95 -17.82 3.09
C ALA A 86 15.22 -18.58 4.23
N ILE A 87 13.90 -18.69 4.19
CA ILE A 87 13.09 -19.33 5.23
C ILE A 87 12.57 -20.66 4.69
N GLY A 88 13.11 -21.78 5.19
CA GLY A 88 12.76 -23.13 4.74
C GLY A 88 11.28 -23.50 4.90
N ARG A 89 10.57 -22.90 5.89
CA ARG A 89 9.12 -23.08 6.07
C ARG A 89 8.40 -21.73 6.14
N CYS A 90 7.87 -21.26 5.01
CA CYS A 90 7.07 -20.03 4.94
C CYS A 90 5.58 -20.33 5.14
N VAL A 91 5.10 -20.31 6.38
CA VAL A 91 3.67 -20.47 6.66
C VAL A 91 2.94 -19.15 6.37
N ALA A 92 1.83 -19.22 5.65
CA ALA A 92 0.89 -18.12 5.48
C ALA A 92 -0.10 -18.11 6.66
N HIS A 93 -0.38 -16.93 7.20
CA HIS A 93 -1.39 -16.81 8.25
C HIS A 93 -2.77 -17.11 7.65
N GLN A 94 -3.47 -18.09 8.22
CA GLN A 94 -4.87 -18.36 7.91
C GLN A 94 -5.71 -17.76 9.04
N ALA A 95 -6.70 -16.93 8.68
CA ALA A 95 -7.63 -16.38 9.65
C ALA A 95 -8.54 -17.50 10.18
N ARG A 96 -8.11 -18.17 11.25
CA ARG A 96 -8.84 -19.30 11.86
C ARG A 96 -10.06 -18.90 12.69
N TYR A 97 -10.18 -17.62 13.05
CA TYR A 97 -11.21 -17.10 13.95
C TYR A 97 -12.27 -16.22 13.27
N ALA A 98 -12.19 -16.05 11.94
CA ALA A 98 -13.19 -15.33 11.18
C ALA A 98 -14.10 -16.36 10.48
N VAL A 99 -15.06 -16.89 11.23
CA VAL A 99 -16.19 -17.70 10.72
C VAL A 99 -17.41 -16.82 10.69
#